data_AF-A0AAE7M6M6-F1
#
_entry.id   AF-A0AAE7M6M6-F1
#
_cell.length_a   1.000
_cell.length_b   1.000
_cell.length_c   1.000
_cell.angle_alpha   90.00
_cell.angle_beta   90.00
_cell.angle_gamma   90.00
#
_symmetry.space_group_name_H-M   'P 1'
#
loop_
_entity.id
_entity.type
_entity.pdbx_description
1 polymer ?
#
loop_
_entity_poly.entity_id
_entity_poly.type
_entity_poly.pdbx_seq_one_letter_code
_entity_poly.pdbx_strand_id
1 'polypeptide(L)'
;MASVDWLWILHPFLAVVLIYPLIGMVIRLALQTRQRRLQKTKLPPTVGRDHSDLGRWLSAGVVVIVLIALTVVIATKAPLSAFTGGAPRAIQLLLVLIGTLVSLVALWFSKAAGLRLAFALITWAGVLGLGAQPEVWRLSDNPLDGAFWQSHYWAGVGVTGLMLFSLGARPEILRDIRLRRLHVSASVLAAVLFVLQGLTGTRDLLEIPLSWQKPAVYACDFEARTCPPPAQST
;
A
#
# COMPACT_ATOMS: atom_id res chain seq x y z
N MET A 1 8.66 18.92 -17.27
CA MET A 1 8.11 18.13 -16.16
C MET A 1 7.74 19.10 -15.04
N ALA A 2 6.50 19.05 -14.56
CA ALA A 2 6.04 19.94 -13.50
C ALA A 2 6.47 19.43 -12.12
N SER A 3 6.53 20.31 -11.12
CA SER A 3 6.85 19.92 -9.73
C SER A 3 5.89 18.87 -9.17
N VAL A 4 4.61 18.95 -9.56
CA VAL A 4 3.58 17.98 -9.18
C VAL A 4 3.88 16.57 -9.69
N ASP A 5 4.52 16.43 -10.86
CA ASP A 5 4.85 15.12 -11.43
C ASP A 5 5.80 14.33 -10.50
N TRP A 6 6.72 15.02 -9.83
CA TRP A 6 7.64 14.41 -8.85
C TRP A 6 6.90 13.86 -7.63
N LEU A 7 5.83 14.53 -7.18
CA LEU A 7 4.99 14.04 -6.09
C LEU A 7 4.24 12.78 -6.49
N TRP A 8 3.72 12.72 -7.73
CA TRP A 8 2.98 11.57 -8.24
C TRP A 8 3.85 10.31 -8.34
N ILE A 9 5.13 10.45 -8.72
CA ILE A 9 6.07 9.31 -8.77
C ILE A 9 6.74 8.99 -7.44
N LEU A 10 6.49 9.76 -6.38
CA LEU A 10 7.12 9.53 -5.08
C LEU A 10 6.77 8.15 -4.51
N HIS A 11 5.48 7.78 -4.51
CA HIS A 11 5.06 6.51 -3.97
C HIS A 11 5.59 5.28 -4.75
N PRO A 12 5.57 5.23 -6.11
CA PRO A 12 6.16 4.09 -6.82
C PRO A 12 7.68 4.06 -6.67
N PHE A 13 8.35 5.21 -6.61
CA PHE A 13 9.78 5.26 -6.31
C PHE A 13 10.10 4.63 -4.95
N LEU A 14 9.38 5.03 -3.89
CA LEU A 14 9.55 4.45 -2.55
C LEU A 14 9.18 2.97 -2.51
N ALA A 15 8.16 2.55 -3.26
CA ALA A 15 7.80 1.13 -3.37
C ALA A 15 8.95 0.30 -3.96
N VAL A 16 9.57 0.76 -5.04
CA VAL A 16 10.68 0.07 -5.71
C VAL A 16 11.94 0.06 -4.85
N VAL A 17 12.31 1.19 -4.24
CA VAL A 17 13.58 1.33 -3.51
C VAL A 17 13.51 0.69 -2.11
N LEU A 18 12.35 0.72 -1.45
CA LEU A 18 12.21 0.27 -0.07
C LEU A 18 11.37 -1.00 0.06
N ILE A 19 10.15 -1.00 -0.47
CA ILE A 19 9.17 -2.06 -0.19
C ILE A 19 9.52 -3.35 -0.92
N TYR A 20 9.85 -3.31 -2.21
CA TYR A 20 10.14 -4.52 -2.99
C TYR A 20 11.36 -5.29 -2.45
N PRO A 21 12.49 -4.65 -2.11
CA PRO A 21 13.59 -5.35 -1.44
C PRO A 21 13.19 -5.93 -0.07
N LEU A 22 12.43 -5.18 0.73
CA LEU A 22 11.95 -5.64 2.04
C LEU A 22 11.06 -6.89 1.91
N ILE A 23 10.14 -6.92 0.94
CA ILE A 23 9.30 -8.09 0.66
C ILE A 23 10.19 -9.31 0.36
N GLY A 24 11.17 -9.17 -0.54
CA GLY A 24 12.08 -10.25 -0.89
C GLY A 24 12.86 -10.79 0.33
N MET A 25 13.38 -9.90 1.18
CA MET A 25 14.08 -10.28 2.40
C MET A 25 13.16 -10.99 3.41
N VAL A 26 11.95 -10.47 3.62
CA VAL A 26 10.97 -11.05 4.55
C VAL A 26 10.52 -12.44 4.09
N ILE A 27 10.26 -12.64 2.80
CA ILE A 27 9.90 -13.95 2.22
C ILE A 27 11.06 -14.93 2.37
N ARG A 28 12.29 -14.52 2.04
CA ARG A 28 13.49 -15.36 2.20
C ARG A 28 13.65 -15.81 3.66
N LEU A 29 13.53 -14.89 4.61
CA LEU A 29 13.63 -15.21 6.04
C LEU A 29 12.47 -16.08 6.53
N ALA A 30 11.27 -15.94 5.95
CA ALA A 30 10.13 -16.82 6.25
C ALA A 30 10.43 -18.27 5.83
N LEU A 31 10.97 -18.46 4.62
CA LEU A 31 11.38 -19.77 4.11
C LEU A 31 12.49 -20.39 4.97
N GLN A 32 13.50 -19.61 5.34
CA GLN A 32 14.58 -20.06 6.23
C GLN A 32 14.05 -20.42 7.63
N THR A 33 13.14 -19.62 8.17
CA THR A 33 12.45 -19.92 9.44
C THR A 33 11.73 -21.26 9.37
N ARG A 34 11.05 -21.55 8.26
CA ARG A 34 10.39 -22.83 8.03
C ARG A 34 11.40 -23.98 7.91
N GLN A 35 12.44 -23.84 7.08
CA GLN A 35 13.48 -24.87 6.90
C GLN A 35 14.14 -25.24 8.23
N ARG A 36 14.43 -24.23 9.07
CA ARG A 36 14.99 -24.45 10.40
C ARG A 36 14.02 -25.20 11.32
N ARG A 37 12.74 -24.82 11.35
CA ARG A 37 11.70 -25.50 12.16
C ARG A 37 11.50 -26.96 11.75
N LEU A 38 11.63 -27.25 10.46
CA LEU A 38 11.57 -28.61 9.92
C LEU A 38 12.91 -29.37 10.00
N GLN A 39 13.93 -28.78 10.64
CA GLN A 39 15.27 -29.36 10.79
C GLN A 39 15.94 -29.77 9.47
N LYS A 40 15.55 -29.14 8.35
CA LYS A 40 16.11 -29.46 7.01
C LYS A 40 17.48 -28.83 6.77
N THR A 41 17.83 -27.78 7.50
CA THR A 41 19.07 -27.01 7.29
C THR A 41 19.52 -26.37 8.60
N LYS A 42 20.83 -26.37 8.86
CA LYS A 42 21.43 -25.70 10.02
C LYS A 42 21.50 -24.19 9.78
N LEU A 43 20.49 -23.48 10.28
CA LEU A 43 20.36 -22.02 10.16
C LEU A 43 20.45 -21.35 11.53
N PRO A 44 20.85 -20.06 11.59
CA PRO A 44 20.95 -19.32 12.85
C PRO A 44 19.64 -19.35 13.66
N PRO A 45 19.71 -19.40 14.99
CA PRO A 45 18.52 -19.34 15.85
C PRO A 45 17.76 -18.01 15.74
N THR A 46 18.39 -16.97 15.23
CA THR A 46 17.83 -15.63 15.08
C THR A 46 16.88 -15.49 13.89
N VAL A 47 16.90 -16.40 12.91
CA VAL A 47 16.23 -16.18 11.61
C VAL A 47 14.73 -15.89 11.73
N GLY A 48 14.05 -16.48 12.73
CA GLY A 48 12.64 -16.19 13.00
C GLY A 48 12.40 -14.83 13.65
N ARG A 49 13.34 -14.35 14.47
CA ARG A 49 13.32 -12.99 15.02
C ARG A 49 13.57 -11.98 13.90
N ASP A 50 14.59 -12.23 13.08
CA ASP A 50 14.97 -11.35 11.96
C ASP A 50 13.82 -11.20 10.95
N HIS A 51 13.14 -12.31 10.60
CA HIS A 51 11.90 -12.29 9.81
C HIS A 51 10.83 -11.38 10.43
N SER A 52 10.64 -11.51 11.74
CA SER A 52 9.58 -10.82 12.47
C SER A 52 9.88 -9.33 12.65
N ASP A 53 11.15 -8.95 12.82
CA ASP A 53 11.58 -7.56 12.92
C ASP A 53 11.53 -6.85 11.56
N LEU A 54 12.02 -7.48 10.49
CA LEU A 54 11.87 -6.93 9.14
C LEU A 54 10.40 -6.90 8.69
N GLY A 55 9.61 -7.91 9.04
CA GLY A 55 8.17 -7.94 8.76
C GLY A 55 7.43 -6.77 9.42
N ARG A 56 7.84 -6.39 10.63
CA ARG A 56 7.32 -5.21 11.32
C ARG A 56 7.66 -3.91 10.59
N TRP A 57 8.88 -3.75 10.09
CA TRP A 57 9.28 -2.60 9.28
C TRP A 57 8.55 -2.57 7.93
N LEU A 58 8.40 -3.71 7.27
CA LEU A 58 7.63 -3.84 6.03
C LEU A 58 6.18 -3.40 6.26
N SER A 59 5.51 -3.89 7.31
CA SER A 59 4.13 -3.49 7.62
C SER A 59 3.99 -1.98 7.82
N ALA A 60 4.87 -1.37 8.61
CA ALA A 60 4.83 0.08 8.83
C ALA A 60 5.15 0.88 7.56
N GLY A 61 6.15 0.46 6.79
CA GLY A 61 6.54 1.09 5.54
C GLY A 61 5.42 1.08 4.50
N VAL A 62 4.70 -0.02 4.38
CA VAL A 62 3.53 -0.13 3.49
C VAL A 62 2.45 0.87 3.87
N VAL A 63 2.08 0.93 5.16
CA VAL A 63 1.07 1.89 5.65
C VAL A 63 1.51 3.32 5.33
N VAL A 64 2.76 3.68 5.63
CA VAL A 64 3.29 5.03 5.39
C VAL A 64 3.28 5.38 3.90
N ILE A 65 3.70 4.48 3.02
CA ILE A 65 3.70 4.75 1.57
C ILE A 65 2.28 4.89 1.03
N VAL A 66 1.33 4.09 1.51
CA VAL A 66 -0.09 4.27 1.16
C VAL A 66 -0.60 5.63 1.62
N LEU A 67 -0.27 6.07 2.83
CA LEU A 67 -0.65 7.40 3.31
C LEU A 67 -0.01 8.52 2.47
N ILE A 68 1.24 8.35 2.03
CA ILE A 68 1.88 9.29 1.09
C ILE A 68 1.11 9.34 -0.23
N ALA A 69 0.78 8.19 -0.82
CA ALA A 69 0.03 8.11 -2.07
C ALA A 69 -1.36 8.78 -1.94
N LEU A 70 -2.09 8.48 -0.88
CA LEU A 70 -3.38 9.10 -0.59
C LEU A 70 -3.28 10.62 -0.36
N THR A 71 -2.25 11.06 0.36
CA THR A 71 -2.00 12.50 0.57
C THR A 71 -1.74 13.21 -0.75
N VAL A 72 -0.86 12.65 -1.60
CA VAL A 72 -0.54 13.24 -2.91
C VAL A 72 -1.78 13.32 -3.79
N VAL A 73 -2.53 12.22 -3.95
CA VAL A 73 -3.68 12.22 -4.86
C VAL A 73 -4.79 13.18 -4.40
N ILE A 74 -5.04 13.28 -3.09
CA ILE A 74 -6.04 14.19 -2.54
C ILE A 74 -5.56 15.65 -2.68
N ALA A 75 -4.33 15.95 -2.24
CA ALA A 75 -3.83 17.31 -2.18
C ALA A 75 -3.54 17.92 -3.56
N THR A 76 -3.35 17.11 -4.59
CA THR A 76 -3.00 17.58 -5.94
C THR A 76 -4.14 17.49 -6.95
N LYS A 77 -5.32 16.97 -6.56
CA LYS A 77 -6.48 16.85 -7.46
C LYS A 77 -6.98 18.20 -7.96
N ALA A 78 -6.98 19.21 -7.10
CA ALA A 78 -7.42 20.57 -7.39
C ALA A 78 -6.65 21.57 -6.51
N PRO A 79 -6.48 22.83 -6.94
CA PRO A 79 -5.93 23.87 -6.09
C PRO A 79 -6.83 24.08 -4.86
N LEU A 80 -6.26 24.53 -3.74
CA LEU A 80 -6.97 24.66 -2.47
C LEU A 80 -8.22 25.56 -2.56
N SER A 81 -8.21 26.58 -3.42
CA SER A 81 -9.34 27.46 -3.69
C SER A 81 -10.53 26.75 -4.37
N ALA A 82 -10.28 25.63 -5.05
CA ALA A 82 -11.28 24.82 -5.74
C ALA A 82 -11.46 23.43 -5.10
N PHE A 83 -10.89 23.19 -3.91
CA PHE A 83 -11.01 21.92 -3.21
C PHE A 83 -12.47 21.70 -2.79
N THR A 84 -13.06 20.59 -3.22
CA THR A 84 -14.46 20.26 -2.90
C THR A 84 -14.66 20.19 -1.38
N GLY A 85 -15.67 20.87 -0.85
CA GLY A 85 -15.91 20.98 0.60
C GLY A 85 -15.02 22.00 1.33
N GLY A 86 -14.12 22.68 0.62
CA GLY A 86 -13.33 23.81 1.11
C GLY A 86 -12.36 23.48 2.24
N ALA A 87 -11.88 24.53 2.90
CA ALA A 87 -10.92 24.44 4.01
C ALA A 87 -11.39 23.55 5.18
N PRO A 88 -12.66 23.54 5.61
CA PRO A 88 -13.10 22.67 6.70
C PRO A 88 -12.91 21.18 6.40
N ARG A 89 -13.26 20.73 5.18
CA ARG A 89 -13.03 19.35 4.76
C ARG A 89 -11.53 19.05 4.68
N ALA A 90 -10.72 19.96 4.15
CA ALA A 90 -9.27 19.77 4.11
C ALA A 90 -8.66 19.60 5.52
N ILE A 91 -9.11 20.41 6.50
CA ILE A 91 -8.70 20.28 7.90
C ILE A 91 -9.15 18.93 8.47
N GLN A 92 -10.38 18.49 8.19
CA GLN A 92 -10.88 17.19 8.64
C GLN A 92 -10.02 16.03 8.09
N LEU A 93 -9.68 16.05 6.80
CA LEU A 93 -8.84 15.02 6.19
C LEU A 93 -7.42 15.03 6.77
N LEU A 94 -6.87 16.22 7.06
CA LEU A 94 -5.59 16.34 7.75
C LEU A 94 -5.64 15.75 9.16
N LEU A 95 -6.72 15.99 9.92
CA LEU A 95 -6.91 15.38 11.24
C LEU A 95 -7.02 13.85 11.15
N VAL A 96 -7.71 13.31 10.15
CA VAL A 96 -7.76 11.86 9.90
C VAL A 96 -6.37 11.32 9.58
N LEU A 97 -5.60 11.99 8.73
CA LEU A 97 -4.22 11.61 8.42
C LEU A 97 -3.33 11.59 9.67
N ILE A 98 -3.36 12.65 10.47
CA ILE A 98 -2.60 12.75 11.72
C ILE A 98 -3.05 11.64 12.69
N GLY A 99 -4.35 11.45 12.88
CA GLY A 99 -4.90 10.40 13.74
C GLY A 99 -4.46 9.00 13.29
N THR A 100 -4.39 8.76 11.98
CA THR A 100 -3.92 7.49 11.40
C THR A 100 -2.44 7.25 11.70
N LEU A 101 -1.59 8.28 11.53
CA LEU A 101 -0.16 8.20 11.86
C LEU A 101 0.07 8.00 13.35
N VAL A 102 -0.63 8.75 14.21
CA VAL A 102 -0.55 8.60 15.66
C VAL A 102 -1.00 7.20 16.09
N SER A 103 -2.05 6.66 15.47
CA SER A 103 -2.51 5.30 15.72
C SER A 103 -1.48 4.24 15.33
N LEU A 104 -0.82 4.39 14.17
CA LEU A 104 0.27 3.50 13.76
C LEU A 104 1.47 3.56 14.73
N VAL A 105 1.83 4.75 15.20
CA VAL A 105 2.88 4.94 16.21
C VAL A 105 2.46 4.32 17.55
N ALA A 106 1.22 4.51 17.98
CA ALA A 106 0.69 3.90 19.20
C ALA A 106 0.69 2.36 19.10
N LEU A 107 0.30 1.80 17.95
CA LEU A 107 0.40 0.37 17.64
C LEU A 107 1.85 -0.13 17.79
N TRP A 108 2.82 0.63 17.29
CA TRP A 108 4.23 0.28 17.35
C TRP A 108 4.74 0.10 18.80
N PHE A 109 4.27 0.93 19.73
CA PHE A 109 4.73 0.90 21.13
C PHE A 109 3.83 0.09 22.07
N SER A 110 2.62 -0.26 21.64
CA SER A 110 1.64 -0.95 22.46
C SER A 110 2.03 -2.38 22.79
N LYS A 111 1.94 -2.75 24.08
CA LYS A 111 2.19 -4.12 24.56
C LYS A 111 0.88 -4.91 24.72
N ALA A 112 -0.17 -4.27 25.21
CA ALA A 112 -1.47 -4.90 25.47
C ALA A 112 -2.16 -5.33 24.16
N ALA A 113 -2.70 -6.55 24.13
CA ALA A 113 -3.32 -7.13 22.93
C ALA A 113 -4.53 -6.32 22.44
N GLY A 114 -5.42 -5.93 23.36
CA GLY A 114 -6.60 -5.13 23.01
C GLY A 114 -6.23 -3.77 22.40
N LEU A 115 -5.22 -3.09 22.94
CA LEU A 115 -4.74 -1.81 22.39
C LEU A 115 -4.10 -1.98 21.01
N ARG A 116 -3.29 -3.02 20.81
CA ARG A 116 -2.71 -3.31 19.48
C ARG A 116 -3.80 -3.58 18.45
N LEU A 117 -4.82 -4.35 18.80
CA LEU A 117 -5.96 -4.58 17.92
C LEU A 117 -6.70 -3.28 17.61
N ALA A 118 -7.01 -2.48 18.63
CA ALA A 118 -7.70 -1.20 18.47
C ALA A 118 -6.92 -0.24 17.56
N PHE A 119 -5.62 -0.04 17.82
CA PHE A 119 -4.79 0.84 16.99
C PHE A 119 -4.59 0.30 15.57
N ALA A 120 -4.48 -1.02 15.38
CA ALA A 120 -4.45 -1.61 14.04
C ALA A 120 -5.75 -1.33 13.27
N LEU A 121 -6.92 -1.50 13.91
CA LEU A 121 -8.21 -1.23 13.29
C LEU A 121 -8.43 0.27 13.03
N ILE A 122 -8.07 1.14 13.96
CA ILE A 122 -8.15 2.60 13.77
C ILE A 122 -7.23 3.05 12.64
N THR A 123 -6.01 2.52 12.57
CA THR A 123 -5.08 2.80 11.47
C THR A 123 -5.68 2.37 10.14
N TRP A 124 -6.25 1.16 10.07
CA TRP A 124 -6.87 0.66 8.84
C TRP A 124 -8.12 1.46 8.45
N ALA A 125 -8.96 1.82 9.41
CA ALA A 125 -10.13 2.67 9.20
C ALA A 125 -9.74 4.07 8.69
N GLY A 126 -8.64 4.64 9.19
CA GLY A 126 -8.08 5.89 8.68
C GLY A 126 -7.63 5.79 7.22
N VAL A 127 -6.94 4.71 6.85
CA VAL A 127 -6.57 4.42 5.45
C VAL A 127 -7.81 4.27 4.56
N LEU A 128 -8.83 3.52 5.01
CA LEU A 128 -10.10 3.38 4.31
C LEU A 128 -10.83 4.72 4.16
N GLY A 129 -10.88 5.54 5.21
CA GLY A 129 -11.57 6.83 5.22
C GLY A 129 -10.92 7.86 4.29
N LEU A 130 -9.59 7.93 4.28
CA LEU A 130 -8.83 8.74 3.32
C LEU A 130 -8.94 8.19 1.91
N GLY A 131 -8.95 6.87 1.76
CA GLY A 131 -9.06 6.18 0.49
C GLY A 131 -10.43 6.27 -0.17
N ALA A 132 -11.49 6.41 0.62
CA ALA A 132 -12.87 6.58 0.17
C ALA A 132 -13.16 8.00 -0.38
N GLN A 133 -12.19 8.91 -0.34
CA GLN A 133 -12.37 10.27 -0.83
C GLN A 133 -12.52 10.28 -2.38
N PRO A 134 -13.39 11.13 -2.96
CA PRO A 134 -13.66 11.17 -4.41
C PRO A 134 -12.43 11.49 -5.27
N GLU A 135 -11.40 12.10 -4.68
CA GLU A 135 -10.14 12.40 -5.37
C GLU A 135 -9.35 11.13 -5.73
N VAL A 136 -9.53 10.05 -4.97
CA VAL A 136 -8.79 8.79 -5.11
C VAL A 136 -9.37 7.97 -6.26
N TRP A 137 -8.54 7.62 -7.24
CA TRP A 137 -8.91 6.70 -8.31
C TRP A 137 -8.99 5.27 -7.79
N ARG A 138 -10.17 4.65 -7.92
CA ARG A 138 -10.42 3.29 -7.42
C ARG A 138 -10.84 2.30 -8.51
N LEU A 139 -11.01 2.77 -9.74
CA LEU A 139 -11.52 2.02 -10.89
C LEU A 139 -12.99 1.57 -10.72
N SER A 140 -13.30 0.78 -9.68
CA SER A 140 -14.67 0.41 -9.30
C SER A 140 -14.73 0.14 -7.79
N ASP A 141 -15.83 0.54 -7.15
CA ASP A 141 -16.12 0.28 -5.74
C ASP A 141 -17.09 -0.91 -5.55
N ASN A 142 -17.54 -1.54 -6.63
CA ASN A 142 -18.46 -2.68 -6.58
C ASN A 142 -17.68 -4.01 -6.61
N PRO A 143 -17.66 -4.81 -5.54
CA PRO A 143 -16.90 -6.07 -5.50
C PRO A 143 -17.40 -7.16 -6.46
N LEU A 144 -18.60 -6.98 -7.04
CA LEU A 144 -19.15 -7.88 -8.06
C LEU A 144 -18.64 -7.58 -9.47
N ASP A 145 -17.94 -6.45 -9.66
CA ASP A 145 -17.37 -6.02 -10.92
C ASP A 145 -15.90 -6.46 -11.04
N GLY A 146 -15.48 -6.89 -12.23
CA GLY A 146 -14.09 -7.27 -12.50
C GLY A 146 -13.11 -6.11 -12.28
N ALA A 147 -13.55 -4.87 -12.54
CA ALA A 147 -12.75 -3.67 -12.33
C ALA A 147 -12.34 -3.46 -10.86
N PHE A 148 -13.16 -3.88 -9.89
CA PHE A 148 -12.81 -3.81 -8.47
C PHE A 148 -11.55 -4.63 -8.15
N TRP A 149 -11.48 -5.84 -8.72
CA TRP A 149 -10.36 -6.76 -8.53
C TRP A 149 -9.10 -6.35 -9.31
N GLN A 150 -9.21 -5.42 -10.25
CA GLN A 150 -8.09 -4.78 -10.94
C GLN A 150 -7.68 -3.45 -10.30
N SER A 151 -8.37 -3.01 -9.24
CA SER A 151 -8.09 -1.74 -8.59
C SER A 151 -6.76 -1.78 -7.83
N HIS A 152 -5.85 -0.87 -8.19
CA HIS A 152 -4.61 -0.67 -7.42
C HIS A 152 -4.91 -0.27 -5.97
N TYR A 153 -5.90 0.61 -5.78
CA TYR A 153 -6.35 1.08 -4.47
C TYR A 153 -6.87 -0.06 -3.58
N TRP A 154 -7.83 -0.87 -4.06
CA TRP A 154 -8.44 -1.92 -3.22
C TRP A 154 -7.43 -3.01 -2.87
N ALA A 155 -6.54 -3.38 -3.79
CA ALA A 155 -5.41 -4.25 -3.48
C ALA A 155 -4.49 -3.61 -2.42
N GLY A 156 -4.20 -2.30 -2.54
CA GLY A 156 -3.47 -1.47 -1.57
C GLY A 156 -4.03 -1.55 -0.15
N VAL A 157 -5.32 -1.26 -0.02
CA VAL A 157 -6.06 -1.30 1.25
C VAL A 157 -6.10 -2.71 1.84
N GLY A 158 -6.32 -3.73 1.00
CA GLY A 158 -6.33 -5.13 1.42
C GLY A 158 -5.00 -5.57 2.01
N VAL A 159 -3.90 -5.29 1.31
CA VAL A 159 -2.54 -5.56 1.83
C VAL A 159 -2.29 -4.81 3.13
N THR A 160 -2.68 -3.54 3.21
CA THR A 160 -2.52 -2.74 4.42
C THR A 160 -3.20 -3.38 5.62
N GLY A 161 -4.44 -3.88 5.46
CA GLY A 161 -5.14 -4.63 6.50
C GLY A 161 -4.41 -5.91 6.93
N LEU A 162 -3.91 -6.70 5.97
CA LEU A 162 -3.14 -7.93 6.25
C LEU A 162 -1.81 -7.64 6.96
N MET A 163 -1.15 -6.53 6.61
CA MET A 163 0.08 -6.06 7.25
C MET A 163 -0.16 -5.58 8.67
N LEU A 164 -1.26 -4.84 8.91
CA LEU A 164 -1.67 -4.37 10.23
C LEU A 164 -2.10 -5.53 11.13
N PHE A 165 -2.77 -6.55 10.59
CA PHE A 165 -3.03 -7.80 11.31
C PHE A 165 -1.72 -8.46 11.76
N SER A 166 -0.76 -8.61 10.84
CA SER A 166 0.53 -9.25 11.15
C SER A 166 1.35 -8.46 12.19
N LEU A 167 1.31 -7.14 12.12
CA LEU A 167 1.96 -6.25 13.09
C LEU A 167 1.25 -6.30 14.45
N GLY A 168 -0.08 -6.17 14.44
CA GLY A 168 -0.92 -6.07 15.61
C GLY A 168 -1.12 -7.37 16.36
N ALA A 169 -0.97 -8.54 15.73
CA ALA A 169 -1.12 -9.87 16.36
C ALA A 169 0.22 -10.60 16.58
N ARG A 170 1.36 -9.91 16.43
CA ARG A 170 2.71 -10.50 16.42
C ARG A 170 2.99 -11.44 17.63
N PRO A 171 2.78 -11.05 18.90
CA PRO A 171 2.94 -11.94 20.06
C PRO A 171 2.03 -13.17 20.03
N GLU A 172 0.78 -13.00 19.60
CA GLU A 172 -0.22 -14.08 19.56
C GLU A 172 0.10 -15.10 18.45
N ILE A 173 0.59 -14.64 17.28
CA ILE A 173 1.07 -15.50 16.18
C ILE A 173 2.18 -16.45 16.66
N LEU A 174 3.03 -16.01 17.60
CA LEU A 174 4.11 -16.83 18.16
C LEU A 174 3.61 -17.85 19.19
N ARG A 175 2.52 -17.54 19.91
CA ARG A 175 1.98 -18.37 21.00
C ARG A 175 0.94 -19.37 20.53
N ASP A 176 0.11 -19.01 19.54
CA ASP A 176 -1.00 -19.83 19.05
C ASP A 176 -0.71 -20.38 17.64
N ILE A 177 -0.89 -21.68 17.45
CA ILE A 177 -0.73 -22.35 16.15
C ILE A 177 -1.82 -21.97 15.14
N ARG A 178 -3.04 -21.69 15.60
CA ARG A 178 -4.16 -21.29 14.74
C ARG A 178 -3.88 -19.93 14.12
N LEU A 179 -3.47 -18.95 14.92
CA LEU A 179 -3.09 -17.64 14.41
C LEU A 179 -1.84 -17.67 13.55
N ARG A 180 -0.90 -18.58 13.83
CA ARG A 180 0.25 -18.80 12.95
C ARG A 180 -0.14 -19.31 11.58
N ARG A 181 -1.08 -20.26 11.50
CA ARG A 181 -1.62 -20.74 10.22
C ARG A 181 -2.36 -19.62 9.49
N LEU A 182 -3.19 -18.85 10.20
CA LEU A 182 -3.86 -17.68 9.65
C LEU A 182 -2.87 -16.65 9.09
N HIS A 183 -1.80 -16.34 9.84
CA HIS A 183 -0.74 -15.44 9.40
C HIS A 183 -0.02 -15.95 8.15
N VAL A 184 0.26 -17.25 8.04
CA VAL A 184 0.83 -17.82 6.82
C VAL A 184 -0.12 -17.63 5.63
N SER A 185 -1.40 -17.96 5.78
CA SER A 185 -2.40 -17.74 4.71
C SER A 185 -2.52 -16.27 4.33
N ALA A 186 -2.59 -15.38 5.32
CA ALA A 186 -2.63 -13.93 5.14
C ALA A 186 -1.37 -13.40 4.43
N SER A 187 -0.20 -13.96 4.73
CA SER A 187 1.08 -13.57 4.10
C SER A 187 1.17 -14.02 2.65
N VAL A 188 0.64 -15.22 2.33
CA VAL A 188 0.53 -15.68 0.94
C VAL A 188 -0.41 -14.78 0.15
N LEU A 189 -1.58 -14.47 0.71
CA LEU A 189 -2.51 -13.53 0.09
C LEU A 189 -1.88 -12.14 -0.11
N ALA A 190 -1.17 -11.62 0.90
CA ALA A 190 -0.47 -10.35 0.78
C ALA A 190 0.60 -10.37 -0.32
N ALA A 191 1.36 -11.46 -0.46
CA ALA A 191 2.35 -11.60 -1.52
C ALA A 191 1.69 -11.57 -2.91
N VAL A 192 0.57 -12.25 -3.10
CA VAL A 192 -0.22 -12.20 -4.35
C VAL A 192 -0.70 -10.77 -4.62
N LEU A 193 -1.24 -10.09 -3.62
CA LEU A 193 -1.71 -8.71 -3.78
C LEU A 193 -0.57 -7.71 -4.05
N PHE A 194 0.63 -7.91 -3.50
CA PHE A 194 1.80 -7.11 -3.85
C PHE A 194 2.22 -7.28 -5.31
N VAL A 195 2.18 -8.50 -5.83
CA VAL A 195 2.42 -8.76 -7.27
C VAL A 195 1.36 -8.03 -8.10
N LEU A 196 0.09 -8.15 -7.72
CA LEU A 196 -1.01 -7.47 -8.39
C LEU A 196 -0.80 -5.94 -8.37
N GLN A 197 -0.38 -5.36 -7.25
CA GLN A 197 -0.08 -3.92 -7.15
C GLN A 197 1.05 -3.49 -8.08
N GLY A 198 2.07 -4.32 -8.31
CA GLY A 198 3.12 -4.02 -9.29
C GLY A 198 2.58 -3.96 -10.71
N LEU A 199 1.66 -4.86 -11.06
CA LEU A 199 0.99 -4.88 -12.37
C LEU A 199 0.00 -3.71 -12.52
N THR A 200 -0.88 -3.51 -11.55
CA THR A 200 -1.89 -2.45 -11.61
C THR A 200 -1.27 -1.07 -11.46
N GLY A 201 -0.18 -0.91 -10.69
CA GLY A 201 0.52 0.36 -10.56
C GLY A 201 1.20 0.79 -11.86
N THR A 202 1.77 -0.14 -12.62
CA THR A 202 2.35 0.16 -13.94
C THR A 202 1.27 0.51 -14.97
N ARG A 203 0.11 -0.15 -14.92
CA ARG A 203 -1.08 0.24 -15.69
C ARG A 203 -1.56 1.65 -15.32
N ASP A 204 -1.70 1.94 -14.03
CA ASP A 204 -2.25 3.20 -13.55
C ASP A 204 -1.37 4.41 -13.93
N LEU A 205 -0.06 4.22 -14.15
CA LEU A 205 0.81 5.25 -14.73
C LEU A 205 0.45 5.62 -16.18
N LEU A 206 -0.25 4.74 -16.90
CA LEU A 206 -0.76 4.99 -18.25
C LEU A 206 -2.18 5.57 -18.22
N GLU A 207 -3.02 5.15 -17.27
CA GLU A 207 -4.40 5.66 -17.13
C GLU A 207 -4.46 7.02 -16.44
N ILE A 208 -3.53 7.29 -15.51
CA ILE A 208 -3.38 8.56 -14.80
C ILE A 208 -1.99 9.17 -15.10
N PRO A 209 -1.75 9.56 -16.36
CA PRO A 209 -0.43 9.98 -16.81
C PRO A 209 0.03 11.28 -16.17
N LEU A 210 1.35 11.41 -16.03
CA LEU A 210 2.02 12.63 -15.60
C LEU A 210 1.74 13.78 -16.59
N SER A 211 1.91 15.03 -16.14
CA SER A 211 1.56 16.20 -16.96
C SER A 211 2.26 16.23 -18.32
N TRP A 212 3.50 15.76 -18.40
CA TRP A 212 4.27 15.67 -19.64
C TRP A 212 3.88 14.47 -20.53
N GLN A 213 3.29 13.42 -19.97
CA GLN A 213 2.82 12.24 -20.71
C GLN A 213 1.44 12.47 -21.34
N LYS A 214 0.59 13.28 -20.68
CA LYS A 214 -0.80 13.55 -21.09
C LYS A 214 -0.97 13.84 -22.59
N PRO A 215 -0.19 14.75 -23.22
CA PRO A 215 -0.39 15.07 -24.63
C PRO A 215 -0.17 13.87 -25.56
N ALA A 216 0.76 12.97 -25.24
CA ALA A 216 1.03 11.80 -26.05
C ALA A 216 0.01 10.68 -25.79
N VAL A 217 -0.28 10.38 -24.52
CA VAL A 217 -1.19 9.30 -24.11
C VAL A 217 -2.62 9.60 -24.56
N TYR A 218 -3.11 10.81 -24.33
CA TYR A 218 -4.49 11.18 -24.66
C TYR A 218 -4.72 11.51 -26.13
N ALA A 219 -3.67 11.55 -26.96
CA ALA A 219 -3.83 11.68 -28.41
C ALA A 219 -4.08 10.32 -29.09
N CYS A 220 -3.84 9.20 -28.41
CA CYS A 220 -4.16 7.87 -28.91
C CYS A 220 -5.66 7.55 -28.74
N ASP A 221 -6.20 6.80 -29.70
CA ASP A 221 -7.48 6.12 -29.58
C ASP A 221 -7.24 4.68 -29.11
N PHE A 222 -7.53 4.42 -27.84
CA PHE A 222 -7.33 3.11 -27.22
C PHE A 222 -8.37 2.07 -27.66
N GLU A 223 -9.55 2.49 -28.15
CA GLU A 223 -10.56 1.57 -28.68
C GLU A 223 -10.16 1.08 -30.07
N ALA A 224 -9.76 2.01 -30.95
CA ALA A 224 -9.28 1.70 -32.29
C ALA A 224 -7.83 1.17 -32.31
N ARG A 225 -7.10 1.26 -31.19
CA ARG A 225 -5.68 0.92 -31.05
C ARG A 225 -4.79 1.69 -32.02
N THR A 226 -5.10 2.96 -32.25
CA THR A 226 -4.35 3.85 -33.13
C THR A 226 -3.75 5.00 -32.33
N CYS A 227 -2.57 5.44 -32.74
CA CYS A 227 -1.92 6.63 -32.20
C CYS A 227 -1.46 7.52 -33.37
N PRO A 228 -1.37 8.85 -33.16
CA PRO A 228 -0.79 9.73 -34.16
C PRO A 228 0.64 9.31 -34.50
N PRO A 229 1.11 9.55 -35.73
CA PRO A 229 2.50 9.31 -36.07
C PRO A 229 3.44 10.14 -35.16
N PRO A 230 4.65 9.65 -34.85
CA PRO A 230 5.61 10.42 -34.07
C PRO A 230 5.83 11.79 -34.73
N ALA A 231 5.91 12.84 -33.92
CA ALA A 231 6.29 14.15 -34.43
C ALA A 231 7.62 14.03 -35.20
N GLN A 232 7.63 14.45 -36.46
CA GLN A 232 8.84 14.42 -37.27
C GLN A 232 9.88 15.33 -36.60
N SER A 233 11.03 14.76 -36.23
CA SER A 233 12.16 15.53 -35.69
C SER A 233 12.75 16.39 -36.80
N THR A 234 12.46 17.69 -36.77
CA THR A 234 13.21 18.72 -37.52
C THR A 234 14.49 19.09 -36.81
#